data_AF-A0A392LY92-F1
#
_entry.id   AF-A0A392LY92-F1
#
_cell.length_a   1.000
_cell.length_b   1.000
_cell.length_c   1.000
_cell.angle_alpha   90.00
_cell.angle_beta   90.00
_cell.angle_gamma   90.00
#
_symmetry.space_group_name_H-M   'P 1'
#
loop_
_entity.id
_entity.type
_entity.pdbx_description
1 polymer ?
#
loop_
_entity_poly.entity_id
_entity_poly.type
_entity_poly.pdbx_seq_one_letter_code
_entity_poly.pdbx_strand_id
1 'polypeptide(L)'
;MTVKGTPEYEELAKDYEKTYLRTITPKDDTEQNMRVMALLSMHVADEQYIGQRIEGDLWTSDSEVVEAYKKFGRKLAEIEEKLIQRNNDESLRNRNGPVKMPYTLLHPSSGAGMTFRGIPNSISI
;
A
#
# COMPACT_ATOMS: atom_id res chain seq x y z
N MET A 1 -7.50 5.05 -29.58
CA MET A 1 -8.57 6.06 -29.72
C MET A 1 -9.43 5.69 -30.91
N THR A 2 -10.74 5.86 -30.81
CA THR A 2 -11.68 5.58 -31.91
C THR A 2 -11.59 6.67 -32.98
N VAL A 3 -11.99 6.34 -34.21
CA VAL A 3 -11.89 7.25 -35.37
C VAL A 3 -13.30 7.72 -35.76
N LYS A 4 -13.47 9.02 -35.97
CA LYS A 4 -14.78 9.59 -36.33
C LYS A 4 -15.32 8.93 -37.60
N GLY A 5 -16.57 8.46 -37.53
CA GLY A 5 -17.25 7.75 -38.61
C GLY A 5 -17.17 6.22 -38.53
N THR A 6 -16.51 5.64 -37.52
CA THR A 6 -16.56 4.19 -37.29
C THR A 6 -17.66 3.81 -36.28
N PRO A 7 -18.16 2.56 -36.30
CA PRO A 7 -19.14 2.08 -35.32
C PRO A 7 -18.66 2.23 -33.87
N GLU A 8 -17.36 2.08 -33.61
CA GLU A 8 -16.77 2.23 -32.27
C GLU A 8 -16.79 3.68 -31.79
N TYR A 9 -16.66 4.66 -32.71
CA TYR A 9 -16.81 6.07 -32.37
C TYR A 9 -18.26 6.44 -32.06
N GLU A 10 -19.22 5.83 -32.74
CA GLU A 10 -20.64 5.97 -32.39
C GLU A 10 -20.98 5.29 -31.06
N GLU A 11 -20.39 4.12 -30.78
CA GLU A 11 -20.57 3.41 -29.51
C GLU A 11 -20.07 4.28 -28.34
N LEU A 12 -18.92 4.96 -28.49
CA LEU A 12 -18.40 5.86 -27.46
C LEU A 12 -19.40 6.96 -27.06
N ALA A 13 -20.11 7.53 -28.04
CA ALA A 13 -21.10 8.59 -27.79
C ALA A 13 -22.40 8.06 -27.18
N LYS A 14 -22.77 6.80 -27.50
CA LYS A 14 -24.02 6.16 -27.03
C LYS A 14 -23.85 5.47 -25.67
N ASP A 15 -22.71 4.83 -25.45
CA ASP A 15 -22.37 4.02 -24.28
C ASP A 15 -20.85 4.03 -24.04
N TYR A 16 -20.40 5.10 -23.38
CA TYR A 16 -18.98 5.31 -23.09
C TYR A 16 -18.42 4.24 -22.13
N GLU A 17 -19.25 3.69 -21.24
CA GLU A 17 -18.83 2.67 -20.28
C GLU A 17 -18.50 1.37 -20.99
N LYS A 18 -19.36 0.93 -21.93
CA LYS A 18 -19.07 -0.25 -22.75
C LYS A 18 -17.82 -0.05 -23.60
N THR A 19 -17.65 1.12 -24.23
CA THR A 19 -16.42 1.39 -24.99
C THR A 19 -15.18 1.38 -24.10
N TYR A 20 -15.28 1.92 -22.87
CA TYR A 20 -14.20 1.86 -21.88
C TYR A 20 -13.86 0.41 -21.50
N LEU A 21 -14.86 -0.39 -21.18
CA LEU A 21 -14.70 -1.82 -20.83
C LEU A 21 -14.11 -2.66 -21.97
N ARG A 22 -14.41 -2.32 -23.23
CA ARG A 22 -13.79 -2.95 -24.41
C ARG A 22 -12.32 -2.54 -24.63
N THR A 23 -11.89 -1.43 -24.03
CA THR A 23 -10.55 -0.87 -24.19
C THR A 23 -9.59 -1.36 -23.09
N ILE A 24 -10.09 -1.50 -21.87
CA ILE A 24 -9.29 -2.00 -20.74
C ILE A 24 -9.20 -3.54 -20.76
N THR A 25 -8.53 -4.08 -19.75
CA THR A 25 -8.32 -5.51 -19.55
C THR A 25 -9.64 -6.30 -19.65
N PRO A 26 -9.69 -7.40 -20.44
CA PRO A 26 -10.85 -8.29 -20.49
C PRO A 26 -11.22 -8.85 -19.11
N LYS A 27 -12.46 -9.33 -18.99
CA LYS A 27 -13.02 -9.78 -17.72
C LYS A 27 -12.19 -10.90 -17.06
N ASP A 28 -11.88 -11.97 -17.79
CA ASP A 28 -11.21 -13.14 -17.22
C ASP A 28 -9.79 -12.81 -16.75
N ASP A 29 -9.06 -12.01 -17.52
CA ASP A 29 -7.73 -11.50 -17.14
C ASP A 29 -7.81 -10.54 -15.95
N THR A 30 -8.87 -9.74 -15.85
CA THR A 30 -9.11 -8.86 -14.69
C THR A 30 -9.34 -9.67 -13.42
N GLU A 31 -10.14 -10.72 -13.48
CA GLU A 31 -10.38 -11.60 -12.33
C GLU A 31 -9.08 -12.26 -11.86
N GLN A 32 -8.25 -12.75 -12.78
CA GLN A 32 -6.96 -13.34 -12.46
C GLN A 32 -6.00 -12.32 -11.84
N ASN A 33 -5.87 -11.14 -12.45
CA ASN A 33 -5.00 -10.07 -11.95
C ASN A 33 -5.43 -9.59 -10.55
N MET A 34 -6.74 -9.42 -10.32
CA MET A 34 -7.24 -8.98 -9.01
C MET A 34 -6.92 -9.99 -7.91
N ARG A 35 -6.99 -11.31 -8.19
CA ARG A 35 -6.60 -12.35 -7.23
C ARG A 35 -5.11 -12.29 -6.90
N VAL A 36 -4.27 -12.15 -7.91
CA VAL A 36 -2.81 -12.05 -7.72
C VAL A 36 -2.46 -10.78 -6.93
N MET A 37 -3.00 -9.62 -7.32
CA MET A 37 -2.75 -8.36 -6.61
C MET A 37 -3.26 -8.41 -5.17
N ALA A 38 -4.42 -9.05 -4.92
CA ALA A 38 -4.93 -9.23 -3.58
C ALA A 38 -3.99 -10.07 -2.70
N LEU A 39 -3.44 -11.16 -3.25
CA LEU A 39 -2.46 -11.99 -2.56
C LEU A 39 -1.17 -11.22 -2.26
N LEU A 40 -0.63 -10.51 -3.25
CA LEU A 40 0.61 -9.75 -3.12
C LEU A 40 0.49 -8.51 -2.20
N SER A 41 -0.74 -8.08 -1.91
CA SER A 41 -1.00 -6.94 -1.02
C SER A 41 -1.26 -7.34 0.44
N MET A 42 -1.06 -8.62 0.79
CA MET A 42 -1.31 -9.14 2.13
C MET A 42 -0.02 -9.25 2.94
N HIS A 43 -0.08 -8.81 4.19
CA HIS A 43 0.93 -9.12 5.19
C HIS A 43 0.63 -10.47 5.84
N VAL A 44 1.64 -11.34 5.93
CA VAL A 44 1.56 -12.59 6.71
C VAL A 44 1.56 -12.28 8.21
N ALA A 45 1.04 -13.21 9.02
CA ALA A 45 0.87 -13.00 10.46
C ALA A 45 2.20 -12.94 11.23
N ASP A 46 3.24 -13.57 10.70
CA ASP A 46 4.60 -13.65 11.23
C ASP A 46 5.58 -12.69 10.54
N GLU A 47 5.07 -11.67 9.84
CA GLU A 47 5.89 -10.66 9.19
C GLU A 47 6.75 -9.88 10.21
N GLN A 48 8.00 -9.61 9.85
CA GLN A 48 8.92 -8.78 10.62
C GLN A 48 9.04 -7.39 9.98
N TYR A 49 8.47 -6.41 10.65
CA TYR A 49 8.49 -5.02 10.18
C TYR A 49 9.80 -4.32 10.53
N ILE A 50 10.06 -3.22 9.84
CA ILE A 50 11.20 -2.34 10.10
C ILE A 50 11.26 -1.94 11.58
N GLY A 51 12.43 -2.12 12.19
CA GLY A 51 12.64 -1.87 13.62
C GLY A 51 12.22 -3.02 14.54
N GLN A 52 11.77 -4.15 14.00
CA GLN A 52 11.51 -5.39 14.74
C GLN A 52 12.54 -6.46 14.40
N ARG A 53 12.75 -7.41 15.32
CA ARG A 53 13.54 -8.63 15.13
C ARG A 53 12.93 -9.76 15.93
N ILE A 54 12.83 -10.95 15.35
CA ILE A 54 12.27 -12.13 16.01
C ILE A 54 13.13 -12.58 17.20
N GLU A 55 14.44 -12.38 17.15
CA GLU A 55 15.38 -12.71 18.24
C GLU A 55 15.37 -11.68 19.38
N GLY A 56 14.59 -10.59 19.25
CA GLY A 56 14.54 -9.51 20.23
C GLY A 56 15.89 -8.84 20.42
N ASP A 57 16.43 -8.89 21.64
CA ASP A 57 17.74 -8.33 22.00
C ASP A 57 18.88 -9.35 21.90
N LEU A 58 18.59 -10.63 21.60
CA LEU A 58 19.54 -11.74 21.70
C LEU A 58 20.32 -12.03 20.40
N TRP A 59 20.13 -11.22 19.35
CA TRP A 59 20.83 -11.38 18.07
C TRP A 59 22.30 -10.92 18.11
N THR A 60 22.70 -10.21 19.16
CA THR A 60 24.07 -9.79 19.42
C THR A 60 24.32 -9.69 20.93
N SER A 61 25.57 -9.91 21.35
CA SER A 61 26.00 -9.66 22.74
C SER A 61 26.43 -8.21 22.99
N ASP A 62 26.52 -7.39 21.93
CA ASP A 62 26.90 -5.98 22.03
C ASP A 62 25.71 -5.12 22.49
N SER A 63 25.76 -4.70 23.75
CA SER A 63 24.71 -3.89 24.38
C SER A 63 24.54 -2.50 23.74
N GLU A 64 25.60 -1.91 23.19
CA GLU A 64 25.52 -0.59 22.56
C GLU A 64 24.74 -0.68 21.25
N VAL A 65 24.98 -1.73 20.47
CA VAL A 65 24.26 -2.01 19.22
C VAL A 65 22.78 -2.31 19.49
N VAL A 66 22.46 -3.08 20.53
CA VAL A 66 21.07 -3.34 20.96
C VAL A 66 20.36 -2.03 21.30
N GLU A 67 20.97 -1.16 22.10
CA GLU A 67 20.33 0.10 22.49
C GLU A 67 20.18 1.07 21.30
N ALA A 68 21.15 1.11 20.39
CA ALA A 68 21.03 1.86 19.14
C ALA A 68 19.84 1.37 18.29
N TYR A 69 19.63 0.06 18.20
CA TYR A 69 18.50 -0.52 17.48
C TYR A 69 17.15 -0.21 18.15
N LYS A 70 17.09 -0.24 19.49
CA LYS A 70 15.90 0.21 20.23
C LYS A 70 15.58 1.69 19.98
N LYS A 71 16.61 2.55 19.94
CA LYS A 71 16.45 3.96 19.59
C LYS A 71 15.90 4.13 18.17
N PHE A 72 16.34 3.31 17.22
CA PHE A 72 15.78 3.28 15.87
C PHE A 72 14.29 2.91 15.86
N GLY A 73 13.89 1.86 16.57
CA GLY A 73 12.48 1.48 16.73
C GLY A 73 11.61 2.58 17.34
N ARG A 74 12.09 3.23 18.42
CA ARG A 74 11.40 4.40 19.02
C ARG A 74 11.25 5.54 18.02
N LYS A 75 12.28 5.79 17.21
CA LYS A 75 12.23 6.84 16.18
C LYS A 75 11.18 6.56 15.11
N LEU A 76 11.01 5.30 14.72
CA LEU A 76 9.97 4.90 13.77
C LEU A 76 8.57 5.13 14.33
N ALA A 77 8.33 4.82 15.61
CA ALA A 77 7.06 5.12 16.27
C ALA A 77 6.74 6.63 16.26
N GLU A 78 7.71 7.48 16.59
CA GLU A 78 7.55 8.95 16.49
C GLU A 78 7.24 9.42 15.06
N ILE A 79 7.85 8.79 14.04
CA ILE A 79 7.58 9.12 12.64
C ILE A 79 6.17 8.72 12.27
N GLU A 80 5.69 7.55 12.71
CA GLU A 80 4.34 7.09 12.44
C GLU A 80 3.29 8.06 13.01
N GLU A 81 3.48 8.53 14.24
CA GLU A 81 2.61 9.55 14.85
C GLU A 81 2.56 10.83 14.00
N LYS A 82 3.71 11.28 13.47
CA LYS A 82 3.75 12.43 12.57
C LYS A 82 3.02 12.17 11.25
N LEU A 83 3.08 10.95 10.71
CA LEU A 83 2.35 10.58 9.50
C LEU A 83 0.84 10.57 9.75
N ILE A 84 0.40 10.09 10.91
CA ILE A 84 -1.00 10.16 11.36
C ILE A 84 -1.46 11.61 11.44
N GLN A 85 -0.69 12.49 12.10
CA GLN A 85 -0.99 13.92 12.19
C GLN A 85 -1.11 14.56 10.80
N ARG A 86 -0.19 14.24 9.88
CA ARG A 86 -0.25 14.74 8.50
C ARG A 86 -1.47 14.24 7.74
N ASN A 87 -1.90 13.00 7.96
CA ASN A 87 -3.11 12.46 7.32
C ASN A 87 -4.39 13.14 7.84
N ASN A 88 -4.38 13.65 9.07
CA ASN A 88 -5.49 14.37 9.69
C ASN A 88 -5.45 15.90 9.45
N ASP A 89 -4.36 16.43 8.89
CA ASP A 89 -4.26 17.84 8.53
C ASP A 89 -5.06 18.12 7.25
N GLU A 90 -6.17 18.85 7.39
CA GLU A 90 -7.07 19.21 6.29
C GLU A 90 -6.40 20.06 5.21
N SER A 91 -5.34 20.80 5.55
CA SER A 91 -4.56 21.56 4.56
C SER A 91 -3.80 20.64 3.60
N LEU A 92 -3.51 19.41 4.02
CA LEU A 92 -2.81 18.37 3.25
C LEU A 92 -3.79 17.45 2.50
N ARG A 93 -4.80 18.02 1.85
CA ARG A 93 -5.88 17.30 1.14
C ARG A 93 -5.43 16.17 0.20
N ASN A 94 -4.25 16.29 -0.43
CA ASN A 94 -3.71 15.27 -1.34
C ASN A 94 -3.38 13.94 -0.65
N ARG A 95 -3.31 13.92 0.68
CA ARG A 95 -3.08 12.70 1.47
C ARG A 95 -4.31 11.80 1.59
N ASN A 96 -5.50 12.34 1.29
CA ASN A 96 -6.77 11.59 1.30
C ASN A 96 -7.43 11.58 -0.09
N GLY A 97 -7.39 12.74 -0.77
CA GLY A 97 -8.03 12.93 -2.07
C GLY A 97 -9.56 12.80 -2.02
N PRO A 98 -10.22 12.83 -3.19
CA PRO A 98 -11.68 12.71 -3.28
C PRO A 98 -12.19 11.33 -2.85
N VAL A 99 -11.34 10.31 -2.89
CA VAL A 99 -11.65 8.93 -2.47
C VAL A 99 -11.59 8.72 -0.95
N LYS A 100 -11.19 9.75 -0.18
CA LYS A 100 -11.11 9.72 1.29
C LYS A 100 -10.26 8.55 1.83
N MET A 101 -9.12 8.29 1.17
CA MET A 101 -8.22 7.19 1.52
C MET A 101 -6.90 7.76 2.05
N PRO A 102 -6.65 7.75 3.37
CA PRO A 102 -5.44 8.30 3.94
C PRO A 102 -4.18 7.58 3.43
N TYR A 103 -3.12 8.32 3.14
CA TYR A 103 -1.85 7.74 2.71
C TYR A 103 -1.10 7.11 3.89
N THR A 104 -1.23 5.79 4.04
CA THR A 104 -0.64 5.00 5.14
C THR A 104 0.43 4.00 4.70
N LEU A 105 0.73 3.91 3.40
CA LEU A 105 1.70 2.95 2.84
C LEU A 105 3.10 3.01 3.48
N LEU A 106 3.49 4.16 4.04
CA LEU A 106 4.78 4.36 4.71
C LEU A 106 4.69 4.38 6.24
N HIS A 107 3.60 3.90 6.82
CA HIS A 107 3.56 3.64 8.25
C HIS A 107 4.46 2.44 8.57
N PRO A 108 5.42 2.55 9.51
CA PRO A 108 6.32 1.46 9.85
C PRO A 108 5.60 0.18 10.28
N SER A 109 4.53 0.31 11.07
CA SER A 109 3.80 -0.83 11.64
C SER A 109 2.52 -1.19 10.88
N SER A 110 2.14 -2.46 10.99
CA SER A 110 0.91 -3.03 10.44
C SER A 110 0.51 -4.29 11.21
N GLY A 111 -0.57 -4.94 10.78
CA GLY A 111 -0.99 -6.26 11.21
C GLY A 111 -1.18 -7.18 10.02
N ALA A 112 -1.54 -8.45 10.28
CA ALA A 112 -1.80 -9.41 9.22
C ALA A 112 -2.94 -8.96 8.29
N GLY A 113 -2.85 -9.34 7.01
CA GLY A 113 -3.85 -9.08 5.98
C GLY A 113 -3.56 -7.87 5.10
N MET A 114 -4.58 -7.45 4.36
CA MET A 114 -4.49 -6.33 3.42
C MET A 114 -4.85 -5.02 4.14
N THR A 115 -3.84 -4.29 4.61
CA THR A 115 -4.03 -3.17 5.54
C THR A 115 -3.70 -1.81 4.93
N PHE A 116 -3.10 -1.76 3.74
CA PHE A 116 -2.61 -0.54 3.08
C PHE A 116 -1.55 0.23 3.92
N ARG A 117 -0.78 -0.49 4.74
CA ARG A 117 0.27 0.07 5.61
C ARG A 117 1.25 -1.02 6.05
N GLY A 118 2.37 -0.59 6.63
CA GLY A 118 3.42 -1.49 7.12
C GLY A 118 4.61 -1.53 6.20
N ILE A 119 5.80 -1.47 6.78
CA ILE A 119 7.07 -1.57 6.04
C ILE A 119 7.78 -2.85 6.51
N PRO A 120 7.72 -3.95 5.74
CA PRO A 120 8.51 -5.14 6.02
C PRO A 120 10.02 -4.85 6.01
N ASN A 121 10.81 -5.64 6.73
CA ASN A 121 12.27 -5.56 6.69
C ASN A 121 12.86 -5.94 5.32
N SER A 122 12.15 -6.75 4.55
CA SER A 122 12.63 -7.38 3.31
C SER A 122 11.56 -7.41 2.22
N ILE A 123 11.93 -7.86 1.03
CA ILE A 123 10.97 -8.23 -0.03
C ILE A 123 10.40 -9.61 0.35
N SER A 124 9.36 -9.61 1.17
CA SER A 124 8.68 -10.80 1.70
C SER A 124 7.29 -11.01 1.09
N ILE A 125 6.78 -10.03 0.34
CA ILE A 125 5.66 -10.18 -0.60
C ILE A 125 5.76 -9.16 -1.74
#